data_AF-A0A0E4H261-F1
#
_entry.id   AF-A0A0E4H261-F1
#
_cell.length_a   1.000
_cell.length_b   1.000
_cell.length_c   1.000
_cell.angle_alpha   90.00
_cell.angle_beta   90.00
_cell.angle_gamma   90.00
#
_symmetry.space_group_name_H-M   'P 1'
#
loop_
_entity.id
_entity.type
_entity.pdbx_description
1 polymer ?
#
loop_
_entity_poly.entity_id
_entity_poly.type
_entity_poly.pdbx_seq_one_letter_code
_entity_poly.pdbx_strand_id
1 'polypeptide(L)'
;MLEGTSAAAAAGRIRESSNDAERGRLVDQMARWHKWADAAAGYDKEEYAEHNQQFHEFIIHLSGNQFLVKFWEGFQLPLQRLRLIRHYRPGDLEASIDEHLRIAGSILAGDGRAAECYARNHTNRVAAGIYALSDHEFNLIFNPGITSALADRYPDTT
;
A
#
# COMPACT_ATOMS: atom_id res chain seq x y z
N MET A 1 1.76 9.47 8.58
CA MET A 1 1.11 10.77 8.89
C MET A 1 0.25 11.27 7.73
N LEU A 2 0.80 11.45 6.51
CA LEU A 2 0.02 12.01 5.39
C LEU A 2 -1.08 11.07 4.86
N GLU A 3 -0.84 9.77 4.75
CA GLU A 3 -1.87 8.81 4.30
C GLU A 3 -3.05 8.69 5.29
N GLY A 4 -2.79 8.81 6.59
CA GLY A 4 -3.83 8.82 7.62
C GLY A 4 -4.77 10.02 7.48
N THR A 5 -4.22 11.21 7.30
CA THR A 5 -5.01 12.43 7.06
C THR A 5 -5.77 12.38 5.73
N SER A 6 -5.19 11.76 4.69
CA SER A 6 -5.89 11.53 3.42
C SER A 6 -7.09 10.60 3.58
N ALA A 7 -6.94 9.53 4.36
CA ALA A 7 -8.03 8.58 4.62
C ALA A 7 -9.20 9.24 5.37
N ALA A 8 -8.91 10.08 6.38
CA ALA A 8 -9.96 10.86 7.06
C ALA A 8 -10.70 11.81 6.11
N ALA A 9 -9.96 12.57 5.30
CA ALA A 9 -10.55 13.50 4.34
C ALA A 9 -11.36 12.77 3.26
N ALA A 10 -10.86 11.63 2.77
CA ALA A 10 -11.57 10.78 1.83
C ALA A 10 -12.89 10.27 2.41
N ALA A 11 -12.93 9.86 3.69
CA ALA A 11 -14.15 9.45 4.37
C ALA A 11 -15.18 10.58 4.50
N GLY A 12 -14.74 11.84 4.64
CA GLY A 12 -15.65 12.99 4.59
C GLY A 12 -16.26 13.19 3.20
N ARG A 13 -15.43 13.10 2.17
CA ARG A 13 -15.80 13.42 0.78
C ARG A 13 -16.62 12.33 0.10
N ILE A 14 -16.35 11.06 0.40
CA ILE A 14 -17.10 9.92 -0.16
C ILE A 14 -18.61 9.99 0.13
N ARG A 15 -19.04 10.75 1.14
CA ARG A 15 -20.46 10.96 1.47
C ARG A 15 -21.16 11.93 0.52
N GLU A 16 -20.43 12.77 -0.20
CA GLU A 16 -20.97 13.71 -1.19
C GLU A 16 -21.59 12.91 -2.35
N SER A 17 -22.80 13.30 -2.79
CA SER A 17 -23.50 12.61 -3.88
C SER A 17 -22.76 12.70 -5.23
N SER A 18 -21.86 13.67 -5.38
CA SER A 18 -20.99 13.78 -6.55
C SER A 18 -19.95 12.65 -6.62
N ASN A 19 -19.76 11.87 -5.55
CA ASN A 19 -18.76 10.81 -5.45
C ASN A 19 -19.38 9.39 -5.51
N ASP A 20 -20.58 9.24 -6.07
CA ASP A 20 -21.23 7.92 -6.21
C ASP A 20 -20.42 6.95 -7.10
N ALA A 21 -19.73 7.48 -8.12
CA ALA A 21 -18.84 6.68 -8.95
C ALA A 21 -17.62 6.20 -8.16
N GLU A 22 -17.03 7.05 -7.32
CA GLU A 22 -15.92 6.75 -6.43
C GLU A 22 -16.32 5.72 -5.38
N ARG A 23 -17.57 5.75 -4.89
CA ARG A 23 -18.12 4.70 -4.02
C ARG A 23 -18.14 3.35 -4.71
N GLY A 24 -18.65 3.29 -5.94
CA GLY A 24 -18.63 2.08 -6.75
C GLY A 24 -17.21 1.54 -6.94
N ARG A 25 -16.28 2.42 -7.33
CA ARG A 25 -14.86 2.07 -7.49
C ARG A 25 -14.24 1.54 -6.21
N LEU A 26 -14.53 2.13 -5.05
CA LEU A 26 -14.00 1.65 -3.78
C LEU A 26 -14.55 0.26 -3.42
N VAL A 27 -15.82 -0.01 -3.71
CA VAL A 27 -16.42 -1.34 -3.56
C VAL A 27 -15.75 -2.36 -4.49
N ASP A 28 -15.51 -2.01 -5.75
CA ASP A 28 -14.81 -2.88 -6.71
C ASP A 28 -13.39 -3.22 -6.24
N GLN A 29 -12.68 -2.25 -5.66
CA GLN A 29 -11.35 -2.50 -5.07
C GLN A 29 -11.43 -3.46 -3.88
N MET A 30 -12.41 -3.31 -2.99
CA MET A 30 -12.62 -4.25 -1.89
C MET A 30 -12.94 -5.67 -2.39
N ALA A 31 -13.69 -5.82 -3.47
CA ALA A 31 -13.99 -7.13 -4.05
C ALA A 31 -12.73 -7.84 -4.54
N ARG A 32 -11.77 -7.11 -5.13
CA ARG A 32 -10.46 -7.67 -5.52
C ARG A 32 -9.67 -8.14 -4.29
N TRP A 33 -9.69 -7.37 -3.21
CA TRP A 33 -9.06 -7.76 -1.94
C TRP A 33 -9.64 -9.05 -1.35
N HIS A 34 -10.97 -9.19 -1.33
CA HIS A 34 -11.62 -10.41 -0.87
C HIS A 34 -11.23 -11.63 -1.71
N LYS A 35 -11.13 -11.49 -3.04
CA LYS A 35 -10.71 -12.58 -3.92
C LYS A 35 -9.32 -13.12 -3.55
N TRP A 36 -8.37 -12.25 -3.20
CA TRP A 36 -7.03 -12.69 -2.78
C TRP A 36 -6.97 -13.22 -1.35
N ALA A 37 -7.83 -12.73 -0.44
CA ALA A 37 -7.96 -13.30 0.89
C ALA A 37 -8.46 -14.77 0.85
N ASP A 38 -9.33 -15.08 -0.11
CA ASP A 38 -9.90 -16.42 -0.29
C ASP A 38 -9.02 -17.34 -1.16
N ALA A 39 -8.02 -16.79 -1.86
CA ALA A 39 -7.21 -17.53 -2.83
C ALA A 39 -6.20 -18.45 -2.14
N ALA A 40 -6.56 -19.73 -1.98
CA ALA A 40 -5.67 -20.79 -1.51
C ALA A 40 -4.48 -21.11 -2.47
N ALA A 41 -4.50 -20.59 -3.70
CA ALA A 41 -3.60 -21.01 -4.80
C ALA A 41 -2.54 -19.98 -5.19
N GLY A 42 -2.39 -18.89 -4.43
CA GLY A 42 -1.48 -17.79 -4.77
C GLY A 42 -2.13 -16.76 -5.70
N TYR A 43 -1.47 -15.61 -5.79
CA TYR A 43 -1.89 -14.43 -6.53
C TYR A 43 -0.71 -13.94 -7.37
N ASP A 44 -1.02 -13.27 -8.48
CA ASP A 44 -0.01 -12.58 -9.27
C ASP A 44 0.51 -11.37 -8.46
N LYS A 45 1.82 -11.35 -8.19
CA LYS A 45 2.45 -10.36 -7.31
C LYS A 45 2.46 -8.99 -7.97
N GLU A 46 2.66 -8.95 -9.28
CA GLU A 46 2.60 -7.75 -10.09
C GLU A 46 1.17 -7.19 -10.09
N GLU A 47 0.15 -8.04 -10.29
CA GLU A 47 -1.26 -7.62 -10.22
C GLU A 47 -1.63 -7.05 -8.84
N TYR A 48 -1.16 -7.70 -7.77
CA TYR A 48 -1.35 -7.21 -6.40
C TYR A 48 -0.67 -5.85 -6.20
N ALA A 49 0.58 -5.70 -6.63
CA ALA A 49 1.35 -4.48 -6.44
C ALA A 49 0.72 -3.30 -7.18
N GLU A 50 0.26 -3.53 -8.42
CA GLU A 50 -0.46 -2.53 -9.21
C GLU A 50 -1.79 -2.13 -8.54
N HIS A 51 -2.56 -3.11 -8.09
CA HIS A 51 -3.83 -2.82 -7.42
C HIS A 51 -3.63 -2.08 -6.10
N ASN A 52 -2.64 -2.49 -5.30
CA ASN A 52 -2.24 -1.80 -4.09
C ASN A 52 -1.89 -0.33 -4.40
N GLN A 53 -1.13 -0.07 -5.46
CA GLN A 53 -0.83 1.29 -5.87
C GLN A 53 -2.08 2.09 -6.21
N GLN A 54 -2.97 1.52 -7.03
CA GLN A 54 -4.23 2.17 -7.42
C GLN A 54 -5.09 2.52 -6.20
N PHE A 55 -5.08 1.68 -5.16
CA PHE A 55 -5.80 1.95 -3.92
C PHE A 55 -5.27 3.17 -3.16
N HIS A 56 -3.97 3.25 -2.95
CA HIS A 56 -3.37 4.41 -2.29
C HIS A 56 -3.59 5.70 -3.09
N GLU A 57 -3.43 5.62 -4.41
CA GLU A 57 -3.67 6.75 -5.31
C GLU A 57 -5.13 7.20 -5.24
N PHE A 58 -6.07 6.26 -5.26
CA PHE A 58 -7.50 6.53 -5.12
C PHE A 58 -7.81 7.31 -3.83
N ILE A 59 -7.28 6.87 -2.68
CA ILE A 59 -7.49 7.58 -1.39
C ILE A 59 -6.93 9.00 -1.46
N ILE A 60 -5.75 9.19 -2.05
CA ILE A 60 -5.12 10.51 -2.16
C ILE A 60 -5.94 11.43 -3.03
N HIS A 61 -6.40 10.99 -4.20
CA HIS A 61 -7.26 11.81 -5.07
C HIS A 61 -8.60 12.11 -4.41
N LEU A 62 -9.24 11.10 -3.81
CA LEU A 62 -10.52 11.25 -3.13
C LEU A 62 -10.43 12.22 -1.94
N SER A 63 -9.28 12.29 -1.26
CA SER A 63 -9.05 13.24 -0.16
C SER A 63 -9.14 14.70 -0.58
N GLY A 64 -9.02 15.02 -1.88
CA GLY A 64 -9.00 16.39 -2.40
C GLY A 64 -7.72 17.16 -2.06
N ASN A 65 -6.71 16.53 -1.46
CA ASN A 65 -5.46 17.16 -1.09
C ASN A 65 -4.54 17.31 -2.31
N GLN A 66 -4.66 18.44 -3.04
CA GLN A 66 -3.88 18.70 -4.25
C GLN A 66 -2.37 18.72 -4.03
N PHE A 67 -1.91 19.07 -2.83
CA PHE A 67 -0.47 18.98 -2.51
C PHE A 67 -0.01 17.52 -2.48
N LEU A 68 -0.78 16.63 -1.85
CA LEU A 68 -0.47 15.21 -1.82
C LEU A 68 -0.62 14.54 -3.18
N VAL A 69 -1.57 14.96 -4.01
CA VAL A 69 -1.67 14.48 -5.40
C VAL A 69 -0.40 14.82 -6.18
N LYS A 70 0.04 16.08 -6.16
CA LYS A 70 1.27 16.50 -6.84
C LYS A 70 2.52 15.82 -6.28
N PHE A 71 2.56 15.63 -4.97
CA PHE A 71 3.65 14.91 -4.32
C PHE A 71 3.65 13.43 -4.73
N TRP A 72 2.48 12.79 -4.81
CA TRP A 72 2.32 11.40 -5.21
C TRP A 72 2.84 11.13 -6.63
N GLU A 73 2.49 12.00 -7.57
CA GLU A 73 2.96 11.94 -8.97
C GLU A 73 4.49 11.96 -9.09
N GLY A 74 5.19 12.66 -8.18
CA GLY A 74 6.66 12.75 -8.18
C GLY A 74 7.40 11.55 -7.57
N PHE A 75 6.73 10.68 -6.81
CA PHE A 75 7.36 9.60 -6.02
C PHE A 75 6.93 8.18 -6.42
N GLN A 76 6.28 8.01 -7.57
CA GLN A 76 5.71 6.71 -7.99
C GLN A 76 6.75 5.58 -8.05
N LEU A 77 7.95 5.82 -8.61
CA LEU A 77 9.00 4.80 -8.76
C LEU A 77 9.62 4.32 -7.43
N PRO A 78 10.07 5.20 -6.53
CA PRO A 78 10.59 4.78 -5.22
C PRO A 78 9.55 4.06 -4.36
N LEU A 79 8.29 4.51 -4.41
CA LEU A 79 7.20 3.95 -3.61
C LEU A 79 6.73 2.59 -4.15
N GLN A 80 6.75 2.36 -5.47
CA GLN A 80 6.52 1.04 -6.05
C GLN A 80 7.53 0.02 -5.52
N ARG A 81 8.83 0.36 -5.52
CA ARG A 81 9.89 -0.53 -5.02
C ARG A 81 9.72 -0.86 -3.54
N LEU A 82 9.34 0.14 -2.73
CA LEU A 82 9.04 -0.04 -1.30
C LEU A 82 7.87 -1.02 -1.05
N ARG A 83 6.94 -1.12 -2.01
CA ARG A 83 5.73 -1.94 -1.87
C ARG A 83 5.93 -3.39 -2.29
N LEU A 84 6.90 -3.67 -3.16
CA LEU A 84 7.37 -5.02 -3.49
C LEU A 84 8.07 -5.71 -2.31
N ILE A 85 8.57 -4.94 -1.33
CA ILE A 85 9.23 -5.42 -0.09
C ILE A 85 8.34 -6.34 0.75
N ARG A 86 7.02 -6.17 0.69
CA ARG A 86 6.11 -6.88 1.59
C ARG A 86 5.99 -8.37 1.31
N HIS A 87 6.60 -8.86 0.23
CA HIS A 87 6.57 -10.28 -0.13
C HIS A 87 7.70 -11.11 0.49
N TYR A 88 8.58 -10.51 1.31
CA TYR A 88 9.70 -11.24 1.92
C TYR A 88 9.33 -12.00 3.20
N ARG A 89 8.23 -11.64 3.88
CA ARG A 89 7.81 -12.31 5.13
C ARG A 89 6.46 -13.00 4.98
N PRO A 90 6.32 -14.26 5.44
CA PRO A 90 5.04 -14.93 5.53
C PRO A 90 4.04 -14.10 6.36
N GLY A 91 2.81 -13.92 5.87
CA GLY A 91 1.73 -13.21 6.58
C GLY A 91 1.62 -11.70 6.31
N ASP A 92 2.62 -11.06 5.69
CA ASP A 92 2.60 -9.61 5.47
C ASP A 92 1.55 -9.17 4.46
N LEU A 93 1.27 -10.04 3.49
CA LEU A 93 0.21 -9.85 2.50
C LEU A 93 -1.16 -9.89 3.18
N GLU A 94 -1.44 -10.96 3.90
CA GLU A 94 -2.72 -11.21 4.55
C GLU A 94 -3.05 -10.06 5.52
N ALA A 95 -2.05 -9.60 6.28
CA ALA A 95 -2.15 -8.42 7.11
C ALA A 95 -2.45 -7.15 6.28
N SER A 96 -1.78 -6.96 5.15
CA SER A 96 -2.03 -5.79 4.28
C SER A 96 -3.43 -5.80 3.68
N ILE A 97 -3.95 -6.97 3.28
CA ILE A 97 -5.30 -7.12 2.74
C ILE A 97 -6.34 -6.75 3.81
N ASP A 98 -6.22 -7.33 5.01
CA ASP A 98 -7.12 -7.01 6.13
C ASP A 98 -7.08 -5.51 6.49
N GLU A 99 -5.90 -4.90 6.52
CA GLU A 99 -5.75 -3.47 6.75
C GLU A 99 -6.43 -2.63 5.66
N HIS A 100 -6.23 -2.94 4.38
CA HIS A 100 -6.87 -2.22 3.28
C HIS A 100 -8.40 -2.32 3.34
N LEU A 101 -8.93 -3.50 3.66
CA LEU A 101 -10.37 -3.71 3.84
C LEU A 101 -10.92 -2.85 4.99
N ARG A 102 -10.21 -2.76 6.13
CA ARG A 102 -10.62 -1.90 7.26
C ARG A 102 -10.59 -0.42 6.91
N ILE A 103 -9.56 0.03 6.19
CA ILE A 103 -9.45 1.41 5.71
C ILE A 103 -10.60 1.73 4.75
N ALA A 104 -10.80 0.89 3.72
CA ALA A 104 -11.83 1.07 2.71
C ALA A 104 -13.24 1.06 3.32
N GLY A 105 -13.52 0.11 4.22
CA GLY A 105 -14.78 0.04 4.95
C GLY A 105 -15.06 1.28 5.80
N SER A 106 -14.03 1.81 6.48
CA SER A 106 -14.15 3.05 7.26
C SER A 106 -14.40 4.27 6.38
N ILE A 107 -13.76 4.34 5.22
CA ILE A 107 -14.02 5.38 4.22
C ILE A 107 -15.46 5.26 3.73
N LEU A 108 -15.92 4.09 3.26
CA LEU A 108 -17.29 3.90 2.76
C LEU A 108 -18.37 4.28 3.80
N ALA A 109 -18.13 3.96 5.08
CA ALA A 109 -18.99 4.33 6.20
C ALA A 109 -18.96 5.83 6.53
N GLY A 110 -17.98 6.57 5.99
CA GLY A 110 -17.75 7.98 6.28
C GLY A 110 -17.13 8.23 7.66
N ASP A 111 -16.53 7.21 8.29
CA ASP A 111 -15.85 7.34 9.57
C ASP A 111 -14.39 7.76 9.37
N GLY A 112 -14.18 9.07 9.32
CA GLY A 112 -12.84 9.64 9.13
C GLY A 112 -11.86 9.31 10.25
N ARG A 113 -12.32 9.16 11.50
CA ARG A 113 -11.43 8.83 12.63
C ARG A 113 -10.94 7.39 12.53
N ALA A 114 -11.84 6.47 12.23
CA ALA A 114 -11.46 5.08 11.99
C ALA A 114 -10.54 4.95 10.78
N ALA A 115 -10.86 5.64 9.68
CA ALA A 115 -10.05 5.64 8.46
C ALA A 115 -8.62 6.12 8.72
N GLU A 116 -8.44 7.23 9.44
CA GLU A 116 -7.10 7.72 9.82
C GLU A 116 -6.37 6.73 10.74
N CYS A 117 -7.06 6.19 11.74
CA CYS A 117 -6.47 5.24 12.68
C CYS A 117 -5.91 4.01 11.95
N TYR A 118 -6.73 3.36 11.12
CA TYR A 118 -6.32 2.18 10.38
C TYR A 118 -5.22 2.50 9.36
N ALA A 119 -5.31 3.60 8.62
CA ALA A 119 -4.28 4.00 7.65
C ALA A 119 -2.94 4.31 8.34
N ARG A 120 -2.96 4.99 9.50
CA ARG A 120 -1.75 5.22 10.29
C ARG A 120 -1.14 3.92 10.80
N ASN A 121 -1.95 3.02 11.35
CA ASN A 121 -1.47 1.72 11.83
C ASN A 121 -0.84 0.90 10.71
N HIS A 122 -1.49 0.86 9.54
CA HIS A 122 -0.93 0.27 8.33
C HIS A 122 0.45 0.85 8.04
N THR A 123 0.58 2.17 7.85
CA THR A 123 1.87 2.81 7.53
C THR A 123 2.98 2.54 8.54
N ASN A 124 2.65 2.53 9.83
CA ASN A 124 3.60 2.26 10.90
C ASN A 124 4.09 0.80 10.86
N ARG A 125 3.20 -0.15 10.59
CA ARG A 125 3.57 -1.57 10.43
C ARG A 125 4.51 -1.75 9.23
N VAL A 126 4.23 -1.11 8.10
CA VAL A 126 5.12 -1.16 6.91
C VAL A 126 6.50 -0.61 7.23
N ALA A 127 6.53 0.54 7.88
CA ALA A 127 7.79 1.20 8.25
C ALA A 127 8.61 0.30 9.18
N ALA A 128 7.97 -0.32 10.19
CA ALA A 128 8.63 -1.27 11.06
C ALA A 128 9.22 -2.48 10.30
N GLY A 129 8.50 -2.97 9.29
CA GLY A 129 9.01 -4.04 8.40
C GLY A 129 10.29 -3.62 7.67
N ILE A 130 10.33 -2.40 7.14
CA ILE A 130 11.50 -1.83 6.44
C ILE A 130 12.69 -1.65 7.38
N TYR A 131 12.47 -1.15 8.60
CA TYR A 131 13.54 -1.00 9.60
C TYR A 131 14.11 -2.34 10.08
N ALA A 132 13.37 -3.43 9.88
CA ALA A 132 13.77 -4.78 10.25
C ALA A 132 14.41 -5.56 9.08
N LEU A 133 14.72 -4.91 7.95
CA LEU A 133 15.48 -5.52 6.85
C LEU A 133 16.96 -5.59 7.22
N SER A 134 17.62 -6.69 6.85
CA SER A 134 19.08 -6.77 6.81
C SER A 134 19.65 -5.93 5.68
N ASP A 135 20.95 -5.58 5.78
CA ASP A 135 21.66 -4.87 4.70
C ASP A 135 21.59 -5.63 3.36
N HIS A 136 21.58 -6.96 3.41
CA HIS A 136 21.44 -7.80 2.21
C HIS A 136 20.07 -7.64 1.56
N GLU A 137 19.00 -7.76 2.34
CA GLU A 137 17.62 -7.58 1.87
C GLU A 137 17.40 -6.15 1.36
N PHE A 138 17.89 -5.15 2.08
CA PHE A 138 17.82 -3.75 1.68
C PHE A 138 18.49 -3.54 0.31
N ASN A 139 19.70 -4.07 0.10
CA ASN A 139 20.42 -3.89 -1.15
C ASN A 139 19.78 -4.65 -2.32
N LEU A 140 19.28 -5.86 -2.12
CA LEU A 140 18.50 -6.57 -3.16
C LEU A 140 17.31 -5.73 -3.66
N ILE A 141 16.66 -4.99 -2.76
CA ILE A 141 15.44 -4.25 -3.04
C ILE A 141 15.74 -2.88 -3.65
N PHE A 142 16.62 -2.11 -3.01
CA PHE A 142 16.83 -0.71 -3.35
C PHE A 142 18.01 -0.50 -4.29
N ASN A 143 18.97 -1.42 -4.27
CA ASN A 143 20.24 -1.34 -5.00
C ASN A 143 20.55 -2.65 -5.77
N PRO A 144 19.61 -3.21 -6.57
CA PRO A 144 19.80 -4.52 -7.18
C PRO A 144 21.07 -4.63 -8.05
N GLY A 145 21.53 -3.52 -8.63
CA GLY A 145 22.78 -3.45 -9.39
C GLY A 145 24.06 -3.52 -8.55
N ILE A 146 24.00 -3.19 -7.25
CA ILE A 146 25.14 -3.34 -6.32
C ILE A 146 25.28 -4.80 -5.89
N THR A 147 24.17 -5.51 -5.66
CA THR A 147 24.16 -6.89 -5.17
C THR A 147 24.78 -7.87 -6.18
N SER A 148 24.52 -7.70 -7.48
CA SER A 148 25.17 -8.46 -8.56
C SER A 148 26.68 -8.23 -8.58
N ALA A 149 27.14 -6.99 -8.41
CA ALA A 149 28.57 -6.65 -8.45
C ALA A 149 29.34 -7.13 -7.20
N LEU A 150 28.67 -7.28 -6.05
CA LEU A 150 29.27 -7.84 -4.83
C LEU A 150 29.31 -9.37 -4.85
N ALA A 151 28.27 -10.04 -5.37
CA ALA A 151 28.25 -11.49 -5.55
C ALA A 151 29.36 -11.97 -6.52
N ASP A 152 29.61 -11.21 -7.60
CA ASP A 152 30.71 -11.49 -8.53
C ASP A 152 32.11 -11.23 -7.92
N ARG A 153 32.19 -10.45 -6.83
CA ARG A 153 33.45 -10.00 -6.23
C ARG A 153 33.86 -10.80 -4.98
N TYR A 154 32.92 -11.41 -4.26
CA TYR A 154 33.19 -12.23 -3.07
C TYR A 154 32.23 -13.43 -2.98
N PRO A 155 32.56 -14.57 -3.62
CA PRO A 155 31.66 -15.71 -3.73
C PRO A 155 31.51 -16.58 -2.46
N ASP A 156 32.39 -16.46 -1.46
CA ASP A 156 32.53 -17.43 -0.36
C ASP A 156 32.16 -16.90 1.04
N THR A 157 31.30 -15.90 1.17
CA THR A 157 30.75 -15.49 2.48
C THR A 157 29.23 -15.63 2.53
N THR A 158 28.76 -16.86 2.73
CA THR A 158 27.44 -17.22 3.28
C THR A 158 27.63 -18.18 4.43
#